data_AF-A0A314UZQ5-F1
#
_entry.id   AF-A0A314UZQ5-F1
#
_cell.length_a   1.000
_cell.length_b   1.000
_cell.length_c   1.000
_cell.angle_alpha   90.00
_cell.angle_beta   90.00
_cell.angle_gamma   90.00
#
_symmetry.space_group_name_H-M   'P 1'
#
loop_
_entity.id
_entity.type
_entity.pdbx_description
1 polymer ?
#
loop_
_entity_poly.entity_id
_entity_poly.type
_entity_poly.pdbx_seq_one_letter_code
_entity_poly.pdbx_strand_id
1 'polypeptide(L)'
;MDKLLNLNSKRQRDRKWEDLDPDCLANVFVKVGIESLLLFVPFVCKSWYRASQNPVCWERLVFPDSEEEATDDPWSLDDNAANLPWTYANHIEGQRFDYFVRRFAREFQINWSRFSIPSFIKMVINRSGGNAKFLKIPGICSHYVNAIEKILEHT
;
A
#
# COMPACT_ATOMS: atom_id res chain seq x y z
N MET A 1 -33.98 18.25 -25.55
CA MET A 1 -33.46 17.14 -24.73
C MET A 1 -31.98 16.84 -25.05
N ASP A 2 -31.58 16.92 -26.32
CA ASP A 2 -30.23 16.55 -26.79
C ASP A 2 -29.09 17.43 -26.27
N LYS A 3 -29.32 18.73 -26.05
CA LYS A 3 -28.34 19.65 -25.45
C LYS A 3 -27.98 19.27 -24.01
N LEU A 4 -28.96 18.82 -23.22
CA LEU A 4 -28.75 18.40 -21.83
C LEU A 4 -28.00 17.06 -21.76
N LEU A 5 -28.35 16.10 -22.64
CA LEU A 5 -27.63 14.82 -22.76
C LEU A 5 -26.17 15.04 -23.20
N ASN A 6 -25.93 15.95 -24.14
CA ASN A 6 -24.59 16.26 -24.64
C ASN A 6 -23.73 17.01 -23.59
N LEU A 7 -24.33 17.93 -22.83
CA LEU A 7 -23.67 18.58 -21.68
C LEU A 7 -23.31 17.57 -20.61
N ASN A 8 -24.20 16.63 -20.26
CA ASN A 8 -23.93 15.61 -19.25
C ASN A 8 -22.84 14.62 -19.71
N SER A 9 -22.86 14.21 -20.99
CA SER A 9 -21.84 13.38 -21.60
C SER A 9 -20.46 14.07 -21.63
N LYS A 10 -20.42 15.38 -21.88
CA LYS A 10 -19.18 16.16 -21.79
C LYS A 10 -18.70 16.29 -20.33
N ARG A 11 -19.62 16.56 -19.40
CA ARG A 11 -19.35 16.68 -17.96
C ARG A 11 -18.87 15.39 -17.30
N GLN A 12 -19.16 14.23 -17.86
CA GLN A 12 -18.62 12.95 -17.38
C GLN A 12 -17.22 12.66 -17.94
N ARG A 13 -16.92 13.08 -19.17
CA ARG A 13 -15.62 12.84 -19.82
C ARG A 13 -14.49 13.69 -19.27
N ASP A 14 -14.82 14.83 -18.65
CA ASP A 14 -13.83 15.76 -18.06
C ASP A 14 -13.64 15.57 -16.54
N ARG A 15 -14.19 14.52 -15.92
CA ARG A 15 -14.01 14.27 -14.48
C ARG A 15 -12.64 13.66 -14.22
N LYS A 16 -11.72 14.47 -13.71
CA LYS A 16 -10.40 13.99 -13.33
C LYS A 16 -10.40 13.58 -11.86
N TRP A 17 -9.64 12.52 -11.56
CA TRP A 17 -9.41 12.08 -10.19
C TRP A 17 -8.70 13.13 -9.33
N GLU A 18 -7.90 14.01 -9.95
CA GLU A 18 -7.18 15.07 -9.25
C GLU A 18 -8.09 16.17 -8.68
N ASP A 19 -9.30 16.31 -9.24
CA ASP A 19 -10.33 17.30 -8.84
C ASP A 19 -11.31 16.75 -7.78
N LEU A 20 -11.20 15.46 -7.42
CA LEU A 20 -12.04 14.85 -6.40
C LEU A 20 -11.67 15.42 -5.02
N ASP A 21 -12.66 15.56 -4.14
CA ASP A 21 -12.42 15.97 -2.76
C ASP A 21 -11.35 15.07 -2.09
N PRO A 22 -10.34 15.63 -1.41
CA PRO A 22 -9.27 14.86 -0.81
C PRO A 22 -9.74 13.78 0.16
N ASP A 23 -10.85 13.99 0.87
CA ASP A 23 -11.41 12.99 1.80
C ASP A 23 -12.07 11.85 1.03
N CYS A 24 -12.67 12.12 -0.13
CA CYS A 24 -13.15 11.07 -1.03
C CYS A 24 -11.99 10.25 -1.60
N LEU A 25 -10.88 10.89 -1.99
CA LEU A 25 -9.66 10.17 -2.41
C LEU A 25 -9.08 9.32 -1.27
N ALA A 26 -8.99 9.88 -0.06
CA ALA A 26 -8.50 9.17 1.12
C ALA A 26 -9.33 7.90 1.39
N ASN A 27 -10.66 7.98 1.30
CA ASN A 27 -11.55 6.83 1.45
C ASN A 27 -11.32 5.73 0.40
N VAL A 28 -10.89 6.09 -0.82
CA VAL A 28 -10.45 5.10 -1.82
C VAL A 28 -9.10 4.51 -1.42
N PHE A 29 -8.17 5.34 -0.97
CA PHE A 29 -6.81 4.93 -0.62
C PHE A 29 -6.73 3.98 0.58
N VAL A 30 -7.69 4.03 1.51
CA VAL A 30 -7.84 3.03 2.58
C VAL A 30 -7.88 1.59 2.03
N LYS A 31 -8.33 1.39 0.79
CA LYS A 31 -8.52 0.07 0.18
C LYS A 31 -7.34 -0.43 -0.64
N VAL A 32 -6.30 0.39 -0.88
CA VAL A 32 -5.21 0.03 -1.82
C VAL A 32 -4.06 -0.73 -1.16
N GLY A 33 -4.03 -0.81 0.19
CA GLY A 33 -2.98 -1.46 0.95
C GLY A 33 -1.70 -0.62 1.12
N ILE A 34 -0.84 -1.04 2.05
CA ILE A 34 0.34 -0.26 2.46
C ILE A 34 1.38 -0.11 1.34
N GLU A 35 1.56 -1.14 0.50
CA GLU A 35 2.54 -1.11 -0.58
C GLU A 35 2.19 0.00 -1.57
N SER A 36 0.93 0.05 -1.99
CA SER A 36 0.44 1.09 -2.90
C SER A 36 0.50 2.48 -2.29
N LEU A 37 0.17 2.62 -1.01
CA LEU A 37 0.26 3.88 -0.27
C LEU A 37 1.70 4.40 -0.15
N LEU A 38 2.70 3.52 -0.21
CA LEU A 38 4.12 3.89 -0.08
C LEU A 38 4.83 4.04 -1.42
N LEU A 39 4.48 3.22 -2.42
CA LEU A 39 5.24 3.11 -3.69
C LEU A 39 4.53 3.71 -4.91
N PHE A 40 3.21 3.88 -4.88
CA PHE A 40 2.46 4.28 -6.09
C PHE A 40 1.59 5.52 -5.87
N VAL A 41 0.66 5.48 -4.92
CA VAL A 41 -0.38 6.51 -4.73
C VAL A 41 0.22 7.92 -4.59
N PRO A 42 1.25 8.17 -3.76
CA PRO A 42 1.79 9.52 -3.58
C PRO A 42 2.52 10.07 -4.81
N PHE A 43 2.83 9.21 -5.79
CA PHE A 43 3.62 9.56 -6.98
C PHE A 43 2.78 9.75 -8.24
N VAL A 44 1.45 9.56 -8.17
CA VAL A 44 0.55 9.79 -9.31
C VAL A 44 0.44 11.28 -9.64
N CYS A 45 0.08 12.10 -8.66
CA CYS A 45 0.03 13.56 -8.80
C CYS A 45 0.04 14.26 -7.43
N LYS A 46 0.13 15.60 -7.42
CA LYS A 46 0.16 16.40 -6.19
C LYS A 46 -1.12 16.24 -5.33
N SER A 47 -2.27 16.08 -5.97
CA SER A 47 -3.56 15.88 -5.28
C SER A 47 -3.55 14.54 -4.52
N TRP A 48 -3.10 13.47 -5.16
CA TRP A 48 -3.00 12.15 -4.56
C TRP A 48 -1.95 12.08 -3.45
N TYR A 49 -0.81 12.76 -3.63
CA TYR A 49 0.19 12.93 -2.57
C TYR A 49 -0.46 13.52 -1.31
N ARG A 50 -1.17 14.64 -1.43
CA ARG A 50 -1.83 15.30 -0.30
C ARG A 50 -2.90 14.42 0.35
N ALA A 51 -3.76 13.78 -0.44
CA ALA A 51 -4.77 12.87 0.09
C ALA A 51 -4.15 11.65 0.79
N SER A 52 -3.04 11.11 0.29
CA SER A 52 -2.33 9.98 0.91
C SER A 52 -1.68 10.32 2.27
N GLN A 53 -1.50 11.60 2.59
CA GLN A 53 -1.00 12.04 3.90
C GLN A 53 -2.10 12.06 4.97
N ASN A 54 -3.37 11.93 4.59
CA ASN A 54 -4.47 11.90 5.55
C ASN A 54 -4.34 10.64 6.44
N PRO A 55 -4.31 10.78 7.77
CA PRO A 55 -4.21 9.65 8.71
C PRO A 55 -5.24 8.54 8.48
N VAL A 56 -6.42 8.86 7.94
CA VAL A 56 -7.47 7.88 7.61
C VAL A 56 -6.94 6.78 6.67
N CYS A 57 -6.04 7.12 5.75
CA CYS A 57 -5.43 6.14 4.83
C CYS A 57 -4.60 5.05 5.56
N TRP A 58 -4.18 5.32 6.80
CA TRP A 58 -3.22 4.51 7.56
C TRP A 58 -3.83 3.90 8.82
N GLU A 59 -5.16 3.88 8.97
CA GLU A 59 -5.82 3.27 10.14
C GLU A 59 -5.71 1.74 10.14
N ARG A 60 -5.61 1.11 8.96
CA ARG A 60 -5.48 -0.34 8.79
C ARG A 60 -4.15 -0.66 8.10
N LEU A 61 -3.20 -1.14 8.89
CA LEU A 61 -1.86 -1.47 8.45
C LEU A 61 -1.70 -2.99 8.36
N VAL A 62 -1.74 -3.52 7.14
CA VAL A 62 -1.55 -4.94 6.87
C VAL A 62 -0.27 -5.09 6.08
N PHE A 63 0.78 -5.59 6.73
CA PHE A 63 2.00 -5.93 6.04
C PHE A 63 1.84 -7.26 5.30
N PRO A 64 2.40 -7.39 4.08
CA PRO A 64 2.45 -8.68 3.37
C PRO A 64 3.08 -9.74 4.26
N ASP A 65 2.42 -10.89 4.41
CA ASP A 65 2.93 -12.00 5.23
C ASP A 65 3.42 -13.14 4.35
N SER A 66 4.44 -13.87 4.81
CA SER A 66 5.01 -15.02 4.07
C SER A 66 4.14 -16.27 4.11
N GLU A 67 3.13 -16.29 4.98
CA GLU A 67 2.30 -17.45 5.28
C GLU A 67 0.81 -17.05 5.18
N GLU A 68 0.29 -17.00 3.96
CA GLU A 68 -0.96 -17.74 3.76
C GLU A 68 -0.53 -19.04 3.13
N GLU A 69 -0.87 -20.15 3.81
CA GLU A 69 -0.76 -21.50 3.27
C GLU A 69 -1.11 -21.42 1.79
N ALA A 70 -0.19 -21.86 0.94
CA ALA A 70 -0.55 -22.25 -0.41
C ALA A 70 -1.66 -23.27 -0.21
N THR A 71 -2.92 -22.81 -0.26
CA THR A 71 -4.07 -23.69 -0.34
C THR A 71 -3.74 -24.62 -1.47
N ASP A 72 -3.68 -25.93 -1.20
CA ASP A 72 -3.41 -26.93 -2.21
C ASP A 72 -4.18 -26.59 -3.51
N ASP A 73 -3.43 -26.06 -4.48
CA ASP A 73 -3.72 -25.75 -5.89
C ASP A 73 -4.81 -24.68 -6.22
N PRO A 74 -4.46 -23.53 -6.87
CA PRO A 74 -4.44 -23.43 -8.36
C PRO A 74 -3.17 -22.86 -9.07
N TRP A 75 -2.05 -22.57 -8.39
CA TRP A 75 -0.84 -21.95 -9.00
C TRP A 75 0.48 -22.54 -8.49
N SER A 76 0.69 -23.84 -8.70
CA SER A 76 2.06 -24.39 -8.61
C SER A 76 2.96 -23.64 -9.62
N LEU A 77 3.93 -22.91 -9.09
CA LEU A 77 4.73 -21.92 -9.81
C LEU A 77 5.71 -22.59 -10.79
N ASP A 78 5.37 -22.54 -12.07
CA ASP A 78 6.27 -22.73 -13.20
C ASP A 78 7.17 -21.48 -13.37
N ASP A 79 8.45 -21.69 -13.65
CA ASP A 79 9.46 -20.66 -14.00
C ASP A 79 9.00 -19.68 -15.12
N ASN A 80 7.92 -19.97 -15.83
CA ASN A 80 7.23 -19.07 -16.76
C ASN A 80 6.44 -17.92 -16.12
N ALA A 81 6.38 -17.78 -14.78
CA ALA A 81 5.64 -16.69 -14.11
C ALA A 81 6.06 -15.28 -14.53
N ALA A 82 7.30 -15.11 -15.02
CA ALA A 82 7.78 -13.86 -15.60
C ALA A 82 7.05 -13.44 -16.91
N ASN A 83 6.30 -14.34 -17.54
CA ASN A 83 5.56 -14.11 -18.79
C ASN A 83 4.04 -13.94 -18.59
N LEU A 84 3.53 -13.97 -17.35
CA LEU A 84 2.11 -13.78 -17.08
C LEU A 84 1.71 -12.29 -17.19
N PRO A 85 0.45 -11.98 -17.56
CA PRO A 85 -0.07 -10.61 -17.53
C PRO A 85 0.19 -9.96 -16.17
N TRP A 86 0.59 -8.69 -16.17
CA TRP A 86 0.99 -7.92 -14.98
C TRP A 86 -0.01 -8.03 -13.80
N THR A 87 -1.30 -8.22 -14.09
CA THR A 87 -2.35 -8.41 -13.08
C THR A 87 -2.21 -9.71 -12.27
N TYR A 88 -1.64 -10.76 -12.85
CA TYR A 88 -1.44 -12.06 -12.20
C TYR A 88 -0.15 -12.12 -11.37
N ALA A 89 0.95 -11.59 -11.93
CA ALA A 89 2.24 -11.46 -11.23
C ALA A 89 2.12 -10.60 -9.96
N ASN A 90 1.32 -9.53 -10.00
CA ASN A 90 1.07 -8.68 -8.82
C ASN A 90 0.38 -9.40 -7.64
N HIS A 91 -0.41 -10.45 -7.90
CA HIS A 91 -1.14 -11.18 -6.85
C HIS A 91 -0.22 -12.10 -6.03
N ILE A 92 0.89 -12.55 -6.64
CA ILE A 92 1.86 -13.49 -6.04
C ILE A 92 3.13 -12.74 -5.57
N GLU A 93 3.57 -11.68 -6.27
CA GLU A 93 4.70 -10.85 -5.83
C GLU A 93 4.38 -9.98 -4.60
N GLY A 94 3.10 -9.64 -4.39
CA GLY A 94 2.62 -8.83 -3.27
C GLY A 94 2.58 -9.54 -1.91
N GLN A 95 3.06 -10.79 -1.81
CA GLN A 95 2.90 -11.63 -0.61
C GLN A 95 4.20 -11.93 0.12
N ARG A 96 5.28 -11.19 -0.16
CA ARG A 96 6.55 -11.38 0.55
C ARG A 96 7.02 -10.07 1.13
N PHE A 97 6.94 -9.96 2.46
CA PHE A 97 7.43 -8.79 3.20
C PHE A 97 8.85 -8.41 2.78
N ASP A 98 9.72 -9.40 2.57
CA ASP A 98 11.10 -9.18 2.14
C ASP A 98 11.21 -8.55 0.76
N TYR A 99 10.39 -8.99 -0.21
CA TYR A 99 10.35 -8.38 -1.54
C TYR A 99 9.85 -6.94 -1.46
N PHE A 100 8.72 -6.72 -0.78
CA PHE A 100 8.13 -5.40 -0.59
C PHE A 100 9.15 -4.41 0.02
N VAL A 101 9.82 -4.80 1.10
CA VAL A 101 10.76 -3.92 1.80
C VAL A 101 12.04 -3.69 1.00
N ARG A 102 12.55 -4.70 0.28
CA ARG A 102 13.69 -4.55 -0.64
C ARG A 102 13.36 -3.63 -1.81
N ARG A 103 12.16 -3.76 -2.37
CA ARG A 103 11.66 -2.86 -3.41
C ARG A 103 11.60 -1.44 -2.88
N PHE A 104 11.00 -1.22 -1.71
CA PHE A 104 10.99 0.08 -1.06
C PHE A 104 12.41 0.66 -0.91
N ALA A 105 13.35 -0.12 -0.36
CA ALA A 105 14.73 0.34 -0.23
C ALA A 105 15.36 0.74 -1.58
N ARG A 106 15.10 -0.04 -2.64
CA ARG A 106 15.60 0.24 -4.00
C ARG A 106 15.00 1.52 -4.59
N GLU A 107 13.68 1.67 -4.57
CA GLU A 107 12.99 2.83 -5.15
C GLU A 107 13.43 4.14 -4.48
N PHE A 108 13.66 4.10 -3.17
CA PHE A 108 14.15 5.26 -2.39
C PHE A 108 15.67 5.33 -2.27
N GLN A 109 16.42 4.49 -2.99
CA GLN A 109 17.89 4.46 -3.01
C GLN A 109 18.53 4.33 -1.60
N ILE A 110 17.85 3.61 -0.71
CA ILE A 110 18.32 3.34 0.65
C ILE A 110 19.30 2.16 0.61
N ASN A 111 20.49 2.34 1.16
CA ASN A 111 21.44 1.25 1.28
C ASN A 111 20.86 0.14 2.16
N TRP A 112 20.69 -1.06 1.59
CA TRP A 112 20.14 -2.22 2.29
C TRP A 112 20.90 -2.58 3.56
N SER A 113 22.22 -2.42 3.58
CA SER A 113 23.04 -2.74 4.77
C SER A 113 22.77 -1.79 5.95
N ARG A 114 22.12 -0.65 5.70
CA ARG A 114 21.71 0.34 6.71
C ARG A 114 20.19 0.36 6.91
N PHE A 115 19.45 -0.50 6.22
CA PHE A 115 18.01 -0.55 6.30
C PHE A 115 17.58 -1.24 7.60
N SER A 116 16.77 -0.55 8.41
CA SER A 116 16.26 -1.06 9.68
C SER A 116 14.78 -1.41 9.53
N ILE A 117 14.44 -2.69 9.62
CA ILE A 117 13.05 -3.18 9.59
C ILE A 117 12.19 -2.51 10.69
N PRO A 118 12.61 -2.44 11.98
CA PRO A 118 11.83 -1.75 13.01
C PRO A 118 11.62 -0.27 12.72
N SER A 119 12.63 0.42 12.18
CA SER A 119 12.51 1.84 11.81
C SER A 119 11.56 2.05 10.65
N PHE A 120 11.56 1.14 9.68
CA PHE A 120 10.60 1.14 8.58
C PHE A 120 9.16 0.92 9.09
N ILE A 121 8.94 -0.11 9.92
CA ILE A 121 7.62 -0.38 10.49
C ILE A 121 7.14 0.82 11.33
N LYS A 122 8.01 1.40 12.16
CA LYS A 122 7.73 2.63 12.91
C LYS A 122 7.34 3.78 12.00
N MET A 123 8.08 4.02 10.92
CA MET A 123 7.78 5.08 9.95
C MET A 123 6.38 4.88 9.35
N VAL A 124 5.98 3.64 9.02
CA VAL A 124 4.65 3.34 8.49
C VAL A 124 3.57 3.58 9.55
N ILE A 125 3.77 3.11 10.79
CA ILE A 125 2.83 3.30 11.90
C ILE A 125 2.63 4.79 12.19
N ASN A 126 3.70 5.58 12.20
CA ASN A 126 3.65 7.02 12.47
C ASN A 126 2.78 7.80 11.47
N ARG A 127 2.55 7.28 10.26
CA ARG A 127 1.66 7.92 9.27
C ARG A 127 0.18 7.88 9.69
N SER A 128 -0.19 7.00 10.60
CA SER A 128 -1.53 6.97 11.19
C SER A 128 -1.80 8.11 12.17
N GLY A 129 -0.76 8.85 12.59
CA GLY A 129 -0.91 9.96 13.53
C GLY A 129 -1.62 9.55 14.84
N GLY A 130 -1.38 8.34 15.33
CA GLY A 130 -2.05 7.78 16.53
C GLY A 130 -3.43 7.15 16.26
N ASN A 131 -3.89 7.10 15.01
CA ASN A 131 -5.22 6.55 14.65
C ASN A 131 -5.17 5.11 14.10
N ALA A 132 -4.06 4.39 14.28
CA ALA A 132 -3.98 2.99 13.86
C ALA A 132 -5.00 2.14 14.64
N LYS A 133 -5.97 1.55 13.94
CA LYS A 133 -7.03 0.68 14.50
C LYS A 133 -6.73 -0.81 14.31
N PHE A 134 -5.90 -1.15 13.31
CA PHE A 134 -5.55 -2.53 13.01
C PHE A 134 -4.12 -2.61 12.49
N LEU A 135 -3.34 -3.55 13.02
CA LEU A 135 -1.97 -3.82 12.62
C LEU A 135 -1.75 -5.34 12.50
N LYS A 136 -1.44 -5.82 11.28
CA LYS A 136 -0.95 -7.19 11.04
C LYS A 136 0.54 -7.11 10.72
N ILE A 137 1.37 -7.64 11.61
CA ILE A 137 2.82 -7.78 11.41
C ILE A 137 3.10 -9.14 10.77
N PRO A 138 4.03 -9.24 9.80
CA PRO A 138 4.38 -10.51 9.17
C PRO A 138 5.06 -11.47 10.15
N GLY A 139 4.85 -12.78 10.00
CA GLY A 139 5.47 -13.81 10.85
C GLY A 139 7.00 -13.74 10.85
N ILE A 140 7.60 -13.38 9.71
CA ILE A 140 9.06 -13.17 9.58
C ILE A 140 9.59 -12.01 10.46
N CYS A 141 8.70 -11.12 10.95
CA CYS A 141 9.03 -10.05 11.88
C CYS A 141 8.76 -10.41 13.34
N SER A 142 8.51 -11.68 13.64
CA SER A 142 8.23 -12.17 15.01
C SER A 142 9.32 -11.78 16.02
N HIS A 143 10.60 -11.78 15.63
CA HIS A 143 11.70 -11.34 16.49
C HIS A 143 11.72 -9.83 16.76
N TYR A 144 10.94 -9.04 16.02
CA TYR A 144 10.76 -7.60 16.25
C TYR A 144 9.54 -7.26 17.08
N VAL A 145 8.69 -8.23 17.44
CA VAL A 145 7.41 -7.97 18.13
C VAL A 145 7.59 -7.11 19.38
N ASN A 146 8.53 -7.46 20.27
CA ASN A 146 8.80 -6.68 21.48
C ASN A 146 9.26 -5.22 21.19
N ALA A 147 9.97 -5.01 20.07
CA ALA A 147 10.39 -3.67 19.67
C ALA A 147 9.22 -2.87 19.08
N ILE A 148 8.33 -3.54 18.34
CA ILE A 148 7.12 -2.95 17.76
C ILE A 148 6.10 -2.62 18.86
N GLU A 149 5.91 -3.47 19.87
CA GLU A 149 5.04 -3.20 21.02
C GLU A 149 5.46 -1.91 21.74
N LYS A 150 6.74 -1.74 22.03
CA LYS A 150 7.27 -0.49 22.61
C LYS A 150 7.07 0.74 21.73
N ILE A 151 7.02 0.58 20.40
CA ILE A 151 6.70 1.68 19.49
C ILE A 151 5.23 2.06 19.65
N LEU A 152 4.33 1.08 19.71
CA LEU A 152 2.89 1.29 19.85
C LEU A 152 2.52 1.92 21.20
N GLU A 153 3.26 1.62 22.28
CA GLU A 153 3.06 2.25 23.59
C GLU A 153 3.33 3.76 23.62
N HIS A 154 4.01 4.32 22.61
CA HIS A 154 4.49 5.72 22.59
C HIS A 154 4.01 6.48 21.35
N THR A 155 3.06 5.93 20.59
CA THR A 155 2.45 6.55 19.41
C THR A 155 1.08 7.08 19.76
#